data_AF-A0A9W9YJS1-F1
#
_entry.id   AF-A0A9W9YJS1-F1
#
_cell.length_a   1.000
_cell.length_b   1.000
_cell.length_c   1.000
_cell.angle_alpha   90.00
_cell.angle_beta   90.00
_cell.angle_gamma   90.00
#
_symmetry.space_group_name_H-M   'P 1'
#
loop_
_entity.id
_entity.type
_entity.pdbx_description
1 polymer ?
#
loop_
_entity_poly.entity_id
_entity_poly.type
_entity_poly.pdbx_seq_one_letter_code
_entity_poly.pdbx_strand_id
1 'polypeptide(L)'
;MRKLALLSNPLHSHGPILCKLEACQLFLRNRSEAIKHSLRQLKIEGATSLYIAKLSSAFFSSIIDTGKEFDQVFSGNRGFSSAFVVWANTELQHFVSRFSCQVFRREMGIAAIGVCVSMAKQQCEKLHEIGLDLTFSMQQMLLRDIAEALLDTRDQMVKFARHRAMVNVT
;
A
#
# COMPACT_ATOMS: atom_id res chain seq x y z
N MET A 1 -40.17 -5.36 -36.38
CA MET A 1 -39.94 -4.25 -37.34
C MET A 1 -40.14 -2.90 -36.65
N ARG A 2 -39.06 -2.22 -36.26
CA ARG A 2 -39.02 -0.74 -36.22
C ARG A 2 -37.60 -0.31 -36.57
N LYS A 3 -37.50 0.38 -37.71
CA LYS A 3 -36.32 1.01 -38.28
C LYS A 3 -36.39 2.47 -37.85
N LEU A 4 -35.35 2.97 -37.18
CA LEU A 4 -35.08 4.40 -37.05
C LEU A 4 -33.60 4.57 -37.33
N ALA A 5 -33.30 4.65 -38.63
CA ALA A 5 -32.14 5.39 -39.09
C ALA A 5 -32.45 6.87 -38.86
N LEU A 6 -31.52 7.60 -38.26
CA LEU A 6 -31.07 8.95 -38.64
C LEU A 6 -30.20 9.47 -37.50
N LEU A 7 -28.89 9.31 -37.64
CA LEU A 7 -27.88 10.32 -37.38
C LEU A 7 -26.58 9.82 -38.01
N SER A 8 -26.51 9.95 -39.33
CA SER A 8 -25.26 9.94 -40.07
C SER A 8 -24.63 11.33 -39.90
N ASN A 9 -23.53 11.43 -39.15
CA ASN A 9 -22.42 12.28 -39.59
C ASN A 9 -21.09 11.84 -38.96
N PRO A 10 -19.97 11.90 -39.71
CA PRO A 10 -18.74 11.17 -39.40
C PRO A 10 -17.68 12.12 -38.82
N LEU A 11 -17.23 11.88 -37.59
CA LEU A 11 -16.08 12.57 -37.00
C LEU A 11 -15.07 11.55 -36.45
N HIS A 12 -14.17 11.15 -37.36
CA HIS A 12 -12.72 11.01 -37.15
C HIS A 12 -12.19 10.43 -35.82
N SER A 13 -11.84 9.15 -35.87
CA SER A 13 -10.57 8.55 -35.40
C SER A 13 -10.10 8.68 -33.93
N HIS A 14 -10.94 9.06 -32.97
CA HIS A 14 -10.57 9.09 -31.53
C HIS A 14 -11.26 8.03 -30.64
N GLY A 15 -12.12 7.19 -31.22
CA GLY A 15 -12.98 6.23 -30.49
C GLY A 15 -12.30 5.06 -29.73
N PRO A 16 -11.18 4.45 -30.17
CA PRO A 16 -10.63 3.26 -29.51
C PRO A 16 -9.68 3.53 -28.33
N ILE A 17 -9.20 4.77 -28.15
CA ILE A 17 -8.29 5.13 -27.05
C ILE A 17 -9.09 5.56 -25.81
N LEU A 18 -10.16 6.33 -26.01
CA LEU A 18 -11.02 6.81 -24.92
C LEU A 18 -11.65 5.64 -24.14
N CYS A 19 -12.17 4.63 -24.84
CA CYS A 19 -12.76 3.45 -24.19
C CYS A 19 -11.73 2.59 -23.44
N LYS A 20 -10.46 2.59 -23.87
CA LYS A 20 -9.38 1.86 -23.18
C LYS A 20 -8.91 2.55 -21.91
N LEU A 21 -8.90 3.88 -21.88
CA LEU A 21 -8.61 4.64 -20.67
C LEU A 21 -9.70 4.43 -19.61
N GLU A 22 -10.97 4.50 -20.01
CA GLU A 22 -12.11 4.21 -19.12
C GLU A 22 -12.06 2.76 -18.61
N ALA A 23 -11.73 1.80 -19.47
CA ALA A 23 -11.56 0.40 -19.07
C ALA A 23 -10.40 0.22 -18.06
N CYS A 24 -9.26 0.90 -18.28
CA CYS A 24 -8.12 0.90 -17.36
C CYS A 24 -8.50 1.48 -15.99
N GLN A 25 -9.18 2.62 -15.96
CA GLN A 25 -9.64 3.25 -14.73
C GLN A 25 -10.65 2.35 -13.98
N LEU A 26 -11.60 1.77 -14.71
CA LEU A 26 -12.59 0.85 -14.13
C LEU A 26 -11.92 -0.41 -13.56
N PHE A 27 -10.95 -0.98 -14.29
CA PHE A 27 -10.16 -2.11 -13.84
C PHE A 27 -9.45 -1.77 -12.52
N LEU A 28 -8.64 -0.71 -12.49
CA LEU A 28 -7.89 -0.32 -11.30
C LEU A 28 -8.80 -0.01 -10.11
N ARG A 29 -9.93 0.68 -10.34
CA ARG A 29 -10.94 0.95 -9.29
C ARG A 29 -11.53 -0.34 -8.73
N ASN A 30 -11.84 -1.31 -9.58
CA ASN A 30 -12.34 -2.61 -9.15
C ASN A 30 -11.29 -3.34 -8.29
N ARG A 31 -10.01 -3.27 -8.66
CA ARG A 31 -8.90 -3.84 -7.89
C ARG A 31 -8.73 -3.17 -6.53
N SER A 32 -8.89 -1.84 -6.43
CA SER A 32 -8.90 -1.13 -5.13
C SER A 32 -9.99 -1.66 -4.20
N GLU A 33 -11.22 -1.87 -4.68
CA GLU A 33 -12.30 -2.39 -3.84
C GLU A 33 -12.05 -3.86 -3.44
N ALA A 34 -11.48 -4.67 -4.33
CA ALA A 34 -11.08 -6.04 -4.03
C ALA A 34 -10.00 -6.10 -2.94
N ILE A 35 -8.94 -5.28 -3.05
CA ILE A 35 -7.88 -5.15 -2.04
C ILE A 35 -8.52 -4.72 -0.71
N LYS A 36 -9.29 -3.63 -0.71
CA LYS A 36 -9.96 -3.12 0.49
C LYS A 36 -10.87 -4.15 1.14
N HIS A 37 -11.60 -4.94 0.36
CA HIS A 37 -12.41 -6.05 0.88
C HIS A 37 -11.51 -7.13 1.52
N SER A 38 -10.49 -7.60 0.81
CA SER A 38 -9.53 -8.61 1.30
C SER A 38 -8.90 -8.19 2.63
N LEU A 39 -8.37 -6.96 2.72
CA LEU A 39 -7.72 -6.47 3.92
C LEU A 39 -8.67 -6.29 5.11
N ARG A 40 -9.96 -6.00 4.88
CA ARG A 40 -10.97 -5.89 5.95
C ARG A 40 -11.31 -7.23 6.60
N GLN A 41 -11.14 -8.33 5.88
CA GLN A 41 -11.40 -9.68 6.42
C GLN A 41 -10.27 -10.18 7.33
N LEU A 42 -9.12 -9.49 7.35
CA LEU A 42 -8.01 -9.86 8.21
C LEU A 42 -8.30 -9.50 9.67
N LYS A 43 -8.33 -10.52 10.52
CA LYS A 43 -8.46 -10.37 11.97
C LYS A 43 -7.11 -10.11 12.62
N ILE A 44 -7.12 -9.23 13.62
CA ILE A 44 -5.97 -9.04 14.51
C ILE A 44 -6.03 -10.18 15.52
N GLU A 45 -5.19 -11.18 15.33
CA GLU A 45 -5.10 -12.37 16.19
C GLU A 45 -3.64 -12.57 16.60
N GLY A 46 -3.40 -12.72 17.91
CA GLY A 46 -2.06 -12.90 18.46
C GLY A 46 -1.20 -11.64 18.39
N ALA A 47 0.09 -11.82 18.18
CA ALA A 47 1.06 -10.73 18.14
C ALA A 47 0.81 -9.79 16.94
N THR A 48 1.01 -8.49 17.11
CA THR A 48 0.92 -7.49 16.04
C THR A 48 1.74 -7.88 14.81
N SER A 49 2.93 -8.45 15.00
CA SER A 49 3.79 -8.93 13.90
C SER A 49 3.12 -9.99 13.03
N LEU A 50 2.31 -10.89 13.61
CA LEU A 50 1.57 -11.90 12.86
C LEU A 50 0.48 -11.28 11.98
N TYR A 51 -0.25 -10.30 12.53
CA TYR A 51 -1.21 -9.53 11.75
C TYR A 51 -0.52 -8.78 10.61
N ILE A 52 0.60 -8.11 10.88
CA ILE A 52 1.36 -7.37 9.87
C ILE A 52 1.92 -8.29 8.78
N ALA A 53 2.33 -9.51 9.11
CA ALA A 53 2.72 -10.52 8.13
C ALA A 53 1.59 -10.79 7.13
N LYS A 54 0.39 -11.06 7.65
CA LYS A 54 -0.81 -11.36 6.86
C LYS A 54 -1.24 -10.15 6.04
N LEU A 55 -1.28 -8.96 6.66
CA LEU A 55 -1.63 -7.69 6.00
C LEU A 55 -0.69 -7.40 4.83
N SER A 56 0.62 -7.48 5.06
CA SER A 56 1.63 -7.19 4.04
C SER A 56 1.56 -8.20 2.91
N SER A 57 1.50 -9.49 3.22
CA SER A 57 1.39 -10.53 2.19
C SER A 57 0.13 -10.35 1.35
N ALA A 58 -1.04 -10.16 1.98
CA ALA A 58 -2.30 -10.01 1.26
C ALA A 58 -2.30 -8.77 0.34
N PHE A 59 -1.77 -7.65 0.81
CA PHE A 59 -1.67 -6.42 0.04
C PHE A 59 -0.73 -6.58 -1.16
N PHE A 60 0.53 -6.94 -0.93
CA PHE A 60 1.53 -6.98 -1.99
C PHE A 60 1.27 -8.10 -3.01
N SER A 61 0.75 -9.27 -2.59
CA SER A 61 0.27 -10.29 -3.54
C SER A 61 -0.85 -9.76 -4.43
N SER A 62 -1.80 -8.99 -3.87
CA SER A 62 -2.86 -8.40 -4.68
C SER A 62 -2.35 -7.39 -5.70
N ILE A 63 -1.30 -6.61 -5.37
CA ILE A 63 -0.63 -5.71 -6.32
C ILE A 63 0.07 -6.50 -7.42
N ILE A 64 0.79 -7.58 -7.08
CA ILE A 64 1.48 -8.45 -8.04
C ILE A 64 0.47 -9.06 -9.02
N ASP A 65 -0.61 -9.65 -8.52
CA ASP A 65 -1.64 -10.25 -9.35
C ASP A 65 -2.30 -9.20 -10.26
N THR A 66 -2.55 -8.01 -9.72
CA THR A 66 -3.06 -6.89 -10.51
C THR A 66 -2.09 -6.47 -11.61
N GLY A 67 -0.79 -6.40 -11.33
CA GLY A 67 0.23 -6.05 -12.32
C GLY A 67 0.32 -7.09 -13.45
N LYS A 68 0.25 -8.38 -13.12
CA LYS A 68 0.22 -9.47 -14.12
C LYS A 68 -1.02 -9.40 -15.01
N GLU A 69 -2.20 -9.22 -14.42
CA GLU A 69 -3.45 -9.03 -15.18
C GLU A 69 -3.40 -7.74 -16.02
N PHE A 70 -2.85 -6.66 -15.48
CA PHE A 70 -2.71 -5.38 -16.15
C PHE A 70 -1.83 -5.50 -17.39
N ASP A 71 -0.68 -6.16 -17.28
CA ASP A 71 0.24 -6.37 -18.41
C ASP A 71 -0.43 -7.19 -19.53
N GLN A 72 -1.20 -8.23 -19.19
CA GLN A 72 -1.93 -9.03 -20.18
C GLN A 72 -2.97 -8.22 -20.97
N VAL A 73 -3.61 -7.23 -20.33
CA VAL A 73 -4.73 -6.49 -20.93
C VAL A 73 -4.29 -5.17 -21.58
N PHE A 74 -3.28 -4.50 -21.03
CA PHE A 74 -2.94 -3.12 -21.39
C PHE A 74 -1.52 -2.91 -21.95
N SER A 75 -0.62 -3.91 -21.92
CA SER A 75 0.79 -3.80 -22.39
C SER A 75 0.95 -3.37 -23.85
N GLY A 76 -0.03 -3.64 -24.69
CA GLY A 76 -0.05 -3.20 -26.09
C GLY A 76 -0.13 -1.67 -26.27
N ASN A 77 -0.33 -0.89 -25.20
CA ASN A 77 -0.39 0.56 -25.24
C ASN A 77 0.41 1.18 -24.08
N ARG A 78 1.65 1.62 -24.38
CA ARG A 78 2.61 2.18 -23.41
C ARG A 78 2.08 3.35 -22.57
N GLY A 79 0.99 3.99 -22.98
CA GLY A 79 0.39 5.12 -22.26
C GLY A 79 -0.25 4.76 -20.91
N PHE A 80 -0.51 3.49 -20.61
CA PHE A 80 -1.21 3.09 -19.36
C PHE A 80 -0.30 2.69 -18.21
N SER A 81 1.00 2.42 -18.45
CA SER A 81 1.92 2.01 -17.38
C SER A 81 2.05 3.05 -16.26
N SER A 82 2.01 4.34 -16.60
CA SER A 82 2.01 5.42 -15.60
C SER A 82 0.74 5.40 -14.73
N ALA A 83 -0.42 5.08 -15.30
CA ALA A 83 -1.66 4.95 -14.54
C ALA A 83 -1.59 3.82 -13.51
N PHE A 84 -0.98 2.69 -13.87
CA PHE A 84 -0.74 1.59 -12.93
C PHE A 84 0.20 2.00 -11.80
N VAL A 85 1.31 2.68 -12.10
CA VAL A 85 2.26 3.15 -11.07
C VAL A 85 1.61 4.14 -10.11
N VAL A 86 0.85 5.11 -10.63
CA VAL A 86 0.11 6.09 -9.81
C VAL A 86 -0.92 5.41 -8.92
N TRP A 87 -1.66 4.43 -9.46
CA TRP A 87 -2.61 3.62 -8.70
C TRP A 87 -1.91 2.82 -7.59
N ALA A 88 -0.84 2.09 -7.92
CA ALA A 88 -0.13 1.25 -6.95
C ALA A 88 0.47 2.08 -5.81
N ASN A 89 0.99 3.28 -6.11
CA ASN A 89 1.48 4.20 -5.08
C ASN A 89 0.34 4.75 -4.20
N THR A 90 -0.86 4.97 -4.76
CA THR A 90 -2.05 5.38 -3.98
C THR A 90 -2.51 4.26 -3.06
N GLU A 91 -2.57 3.02 -3.55
CA GLU A 91 -2.88 1.85 -2.73
C GLU A 91 -1.83 1.63 -1.63
N LEU A 92 -0.54 1.89 -1.92
CA LEU A 92 0.52 1.84 -0.94
C LEU A 92 0.33 2.87 0.19
N GLN A 93 -0.14 4.08 -0.11
CA GLN A 93 -0.46 5.08 0.92
C GLN A 93 -1.56 4.57 1.87
N HIS A 94 -2.60 3.91 1.33
CA HIS A 94 -3.65 3.30 2.14
C HIS A 94 -3.11 2.15 3.00
N PHE A 95 -2.23 1.32 2.45
CA PHE A 95 -1.53 0.27 3.20
C PHE A 95 -0.69 0.88 4.33
N VAL A 96 0.15 1.88 4.06
CA VAL A 96 1.03 2.50 5.06
C VAL A 96 0.22 3.16 6.17
N SER A 97 -0.90 3.83 5.84
CA SER A 97 -1.80 4.38 6.86
C SER A 97 -2.34 3.29 7.80
N ARG A 98 -2.79 2.15 7.26
CA ARG A 98 -3.26 1.01 8.06
C ARG A 98 -2.16 0.39 8.90
N PHE A 99 -0.99 0.16 8.28
CA PHE A 99 0.19 -0.38 8.92
C PHE A 99 0.58 0.49 10.13
N SER A 100 0.65 1.80 9.93
CA SER A 100 1.15 2.73 10.94
C SER A 100 0.25 2.80 12.17
N CYS A 101 -1.08 2.78 11.98
CA CYS A 101 -2.06 2.69 13.07
C CYS A 101 -1.93 1.42 13.94
N GLN A 102 -1.30 0.37 13.43
CA GLN A 102 -1.12 -0.90 14.15
C GLN A 102 0.28 -1.00 14.77
N VAL A 103 1.30 -0.50 14.07
CA VAL A 103 2.71 -0.68 14.43
C VAL A 103 3.20 0.40 15.38
N PHE A 104 2.89 1.68 15.14
CA PHE A 104 3.41 2.80 15.92
C PHE A 104 2.51 3.16 17.12
N ARG A 105 2.04 2.14 17.84
CA ARG A 105 1.30 2.31 19.10
C ARG A 105 2.28 2.49 20.25
N ARG A 106 1.88 3.25 21.28
CA ARG A 106 2.76 3.61 22.41
C ARG A 106 3.27 2.40 23.20
N GLU A 107 2.53 1.29 23.21
CA GLU A 107 2.91 0.08 23.94
C GLU A 107 3.89 -0.80 23.16
N MET A 108 4.16 -0.49 21.89
CA MET A 108 4.96 -1.31 20.99
C MET A 108 6.45 -0.97 21.14
N GLY A 109 7.27 -1.95 21.49
CA GLY A 109 8.72 -1.76 21.63
C GLY A 109 9.41 -1.55 20.29
N ILE A 110 10.46 -0.71 20.27
CA ILE A 110 11.19 -0.33 19.04
C ILE A 110 11.73 -1.54 18.25
N ALA A 111 12.15 -2.61 18.93
CA ALA A 111 12.59 -3.84 18.28
C ALA A 111 11.46 -4.53 17.50
N ALA A 112 10.25 -4.59 18.06
CA ALA A 112 9.09 -5.18 17.40
C ALA A 112 8.56 -4.29 16.27
N ILE A 113 8.68 -2.95 16.38
CA ILE A 113 8.48 -2.00 15.28
C ILE A 113 9.42 -2.34 14.12
N GLY A 114 10.72 -2.51 14.41
CA GLY A 114 11.73 -2.86 13.42
C GLY A 114 11.42 -4.17 12.68
N VAL A 115 10.96 -5.20 13.40
CA VAL A 115 10.51 -6.46 12.80
C VAL A 115 9.34 -6.21 11.83
N CYS A 116 8.31 -5.47 12.24
CA CYS A 116 7.16 -5.18 11.39
C CYS A 116 7.53 -4.40 10.13
N VAL A 117 8.40 -3.38 10.26
CA VAL A 117 8.89 -2.58 9.12
C VAL A 117 9.71 -3.44 8.16
N SER A 118 10.57 -4.31 8.68
CA SER A 118 11.35 -5.25 7.86
C SER A 118 10.45 -6.20 7.08
N MET A 119 9.40 -6.74 7.71
CA MET A 119 8.44 -7.62 7.04
C MET A 119 7.69 -6.93 5.91
N ALA A 120 7.24 -5.68 6.12
CA ALA A 120 6.60 -4.90 5.07
C ALA A 120 7.56 -4.60 3.90
N LYS A 121 8.82 -4.26 4.21
CA LYS A 121 9.87 -4.02 3.20
C LYS A 121 10.13 -5.24 2.34
N GLN A 122 10.30 -6.42 2.95
CA GLN A 122 10.53 -7.67 2.22
C GLN A 122 9.37 -8.03 1.27
N GLN A 123 8.12 -7.72 1.65
CA GLN A 123 6.97 -7.94 0.76
C GLN A 123 6.92 -6.88 -0.35
N CYS A 124 7.27 -5.63 -0.06
CA CYS A 124 7.38 -4.57 -1.06
C CYS A 124 8.42 -4.89 -2.14
N GLU A 125 9.56 -5.47 -1.76
CA GLU A 125 10.62 -5.89 -2.68
C GLU A 125 10.17 -6.99 -3.66
N LYS A 126 9.09 -7.72 -3.39
CA LYS A 126 8.52 -8.69 -4.34
C LYS A 126 7.87 -8.04 -5.55
N LEU A 127 7.54 -6.74 -5.47
CA LEU A 127 7.00 -6.00 -6.62
C LEU A 127 8.00 -5.95 -7.80
N HIS A 128 9.29 -6.19 -7.55
CA HIS A 128 10.29 -6.33 -8.61
C HIS A 128 9.97 -7.47 -9.59
N GLU A 129 9.20 -8.49 -9.18
CA GLU A 129 8.73 -9.57 -10.06
C GLU A 129 7.89 -9.07 -11.23
N ILE A 130 7.24 -7.90 -11.08
CA ILE A 130 6.45 -7.24 -12.12
C ILE A 130 7.10 -5.93 -12.60
N GLY A 131 8.38 -5.70 -12.28
CA GLY A 131 9.11 -4.49 -12.67
C GLY A 131 8.68 -3.21 -11.94
N LEU A 132 8.01 -3.32 -10.80
CA LEU A 132 7.58 -2.19 -9.98
C LEU A 132 8.44 -2.09 -8.72
N ASP A 133 8.99 -0.91 -8.44
CA ASP A 133 9.66 -0.60 -7.18
C ASP A 133 8.97 0.57 -6.48
N LEU A 134 8.48 0.32 -5.26
CA LEU A 134 7.87 1.33 -4.39
C LEU A 134 8.57 1.41 -3.02
N THR A 135 9.74 0.79 -2.88
CA THR A 135 10.46 0.67 -1.60
C THR A 135 10.79 2.05 -1.04
N PHE A 136 11.29 2.95 -1.89
CA PHE A 136 11.59 4.33 -1.51
C PHE A 136 10.33 5.08 -1.03
N SER A 137 9.22 4.98 -1.78
CA SER A 137 7.95 5.60 -1.41
C SER A 137 7.46 5.11 -0.05
N MET A 138 7.52 3.80 0.19
CA MET A 138 7.12 3.22 1.49
C MET A 138 8.00 3.73 2.63
N GLN A 139 9.32 3.74 2.44
CA GLN A 139 10.27 4.24 3.44
C GLN A 139 10.04 5.72 3.75
N GLN A 140 9.81 6.54 2.72
CA GLN A 140 9.53 7.96 2.89
C GLN A 140 8.25 8.19 3.71
N MET A 141 7.19 7.41 3.46
CA MET A 141 5.94 7.52 4.21
C MET A 141 6.09 7.09 5.68
N LEU A 142 6.95 6.10 5.96
CA LEU A 142 7.20 5.60 7.31
C LEU A 142 8.21 6.42 8.11
N LEU A 143 9.00 7.28 7.46
CA LEU A 143 10.13 7.97 8.08
C LEU A 143 9.73 8.78 9.31
N ARG A 144 8.63 9.53 9.23
CA ARG A 144 8.14 10.35 10.35
C ARG A 144 7.79 9.47 11.55
N ASP A 145 6.98 8.43 11.32
CA ASP A 145 6.48 7.59 12.40
C ASP A 145 7.62 6.78 13.06
N ILE A 146 8.62 6.36 12.29
CA ILE A 146 9.85 5.74 12.83
C ILE A 146 10.65 6.73 13.68
N ALA A 147 10.83 7.97 13.21
CA ALA A 147 11.56 8.99 13.96
C ALA A 147 10.87 9.32 15.28
N GLU A 148 9.54 9.46 15.27
CA GLU A 148 8.73 9.68 16.47
C GLU A 148 8.87 8.53 17.46
N ALA A 149 8.77 7.28 17.00
CA ALA A 149 8.94 6.11 17.88
C ALA A 149 10.34 6.02 18.53
N LEU A 150 11.38 6.45 17.81
CA LEU A 150 12.74 6.52 18.35
C LEU A 150 12.88 7.60 19.43
N LEU A 151 12.32 8.78 19.19
CA LEU A 151 12.32 9.88 20.16
C LEU A 151 11.53 9.53 21.42
N ASP A 152 10.35 8.93 21.27
CA ASP A 152 9.53 8.47 22.39
C ASP A 152 10.26 7.41 23.22
N THR A 153 10.91 6.45 22.57
CA THR A 153 11.71 5.43 23.25
C THR A 153 12.84 6.06 24.06
N ARG A 154 13.58 7.00 23.46
CA ARG A 154 14.65 7.76 24.14
C ARG A 154 14.11 8.47 25.37
N ASP A 155 13.01 9.21 25.23
CA ASP A 155 12.45 10.02 26.31
C ASP A 155 11.94 9.15 27.46
N GLN A 156 11.36 8.00 27.14
CA GLN A 156 10.92 7.03 28.13
C GLN A 156 12.12 6.45 28.90
N MET A 157 13.21 6.09 28.21
CA MET A 157 14.44 5.62 28.85
C MET A 157 15.05 6.66 29.79
N VAL A 158 15.10 7.93 29.37
CA VAL A 158 15.61 9.03 30.20
C VAL A 158 14.75 9.24 31.45
N LYS A 159 13.42 9.20 31.31
CA LYS A 159 12.49 9.30 32.45
C LYS A 159 12.72 8.17 33.45
N PHE A 160 12.84 6.93 32.98
CA PHE A 160 13.12 5.79 33.85
C PHE A 160 14.47 5.90 34.56
N ALA A 161 15.52 6.34 33.85
CA ALA A 161 16.84 6.55 34.45
C ALA A 161 16.81 7.61 35.57
N ARG A 162 16.11 8.74 35.34
CA ARG A 162 15.94 9.80 36.35
C ARG A 162 15.16 9.30 37.57
N HIS A 163 14.06 8.60 37.36
CA HIS A 163 13.27 8.04 38.46
C HIS A 163 14.10 7.08 39.32
N ARG A 164 14.90 6.19 38.69
CA ARG A 164 15.81 5.29 39.40
C ARG A 164 16.88 6.05 40.20
N ALA A 165 17.43 7.12 39.64
CA ALA A 165 18.40 7.96 40.35
C ALA A 165 17.78 8.65 41.58
N MET A 166 16.53 9.11 41.50
CA MET A 166 15.83 9.73 42.64
C MET A 166 15.52 8.72 43.75
N VAL A 167 15.05 7.52 43.39
CA VAL A 167 14.74 6.45 44.37
C VAL A 167 15.99 5.96 45.10
N ASN A 168 17.16 5.96 44.45
CA ASN A 168 18.42 5.51 45.05
C ASN A 168 19.08 6.53 46.00
N VAL A 169 18.56 7.76 46.08
CA VAL A 169 19.10 8.85 46.93
C VAL A 169 18.27 9.05 48.21
N THR A 170 17.10 8.43 48.30
CA THR A 170 16.23 8.34 49.49
C THR A 170 16.38 6.99 50.17
#